data_AF-A0A067RLU7-F1
#
_entry.id   AF-A0A067RLU7-F1
#
_cell.length_a   1.000
_cell.length_b   1.000
_cell.length_c   1.000
_cell.angle_alpha   90.00
_cell.angle_beta   90.00
_cell.angle_gamma   90.00
#
_symmetry.space_group_name_H-M   'P 1'
#
loop_
_entity.id
_entity.type
_entity.pdbx_description
1 polymer ?
#
loop_
_entity_poly.entity_id
_entity_poly.type
_entity_poly.pdbx_seq_one_letter_code
_entity_poly.pdbx_strand_id
1 'polypeptide(L)'
;MAANPGNFTVQPYKDELRLEKMMVDMQIQYMQQKYSHPMPDSIHEGGLYAALHHDGYWYRVCVSNIISGSSVSVYFCDYGDLSILPLDKLQPLTSQFKELPYQAIKAKLAGIQPKHSDWSIEDCDMFQELVVEREFVSVIMETSPDLLNPTDMVIGLKLIDTSGKDDICIDELLISQDRAIRTM
;
A
#
# COMPACT_ATOMS: atom_id res chain seq x y z
N MET A 1 -4.89 1.88 -0.12
CA MET A 1 -4.82 3.08 -0.99
C MET A 1 -5.22 2.69 -2.41
N ALA A 2 -6.08 3.46 -3.08
CA ALA A 2 -6.42 3.26 -4.48
C ALA A 2 -6.36 4.60 -5.22
N ALA A 3 -5.39 4.79 -6.11
CA ALA A 3 -5.27 6.04 -6.86
C ALA A 3 -6.19 6.01 -8.08
N ASN A 4 -6.14 4.92 -8.84
CA ASN A 4 -6.98 4.67 -10.01
C ASN A 4 -6.96 3.17 -10.36
N PRO A 5 -7.76 2.69 -11.33
CA PRO A 5 -7.78 1.28 -11.71
C PRO A 5 -6.43 0.71 -12.18
N GLY A 6 -5.51 1.55 -12.65
CA GLY A 6 -4.15 1.17 -13.06
C GLY A 6 -3.11 1.21 -11.93
N ASN A 7 -3.46 1.75 -10.76
CA ASN A 7 -2.53 1.92 -9.64
C ASN A 7 -3.29 1.93 -8.29
N PHE A 8 -3.22 0.80 -7.59
CA PHE A 8 -3.74 0.67 -6.24
C PHE A 8 -2.90 -0.32 -5.42
N THR A 9 -3.17 -0.37 -4.12
CA THR A 9 -2.52 -1.28 -3.18
C THR A 9 -3.54 -2.26 -2.63
N VAL A 10 -3.19 -3.54 -2.62
CA VAL A 10 -3.95 -4.59 -1.95
C VAL A 10 -3.16 -5.19 -0.79
N GLN A 11 -3.88 -5.75 0.18
CA GLN A 11 -3.32 -6.53 1.27
C GLN A 11 -3.80 -7.99 1.17
N PRO A 12 -2.92 -9.00 1.39
CA PRO A 12 -3.34 -10.39 1.39
C PRO A 12 -4.29 -10.70 2.55
N TYR A 13 -5.53 -11.08 2.23
CA TYR A 13 -6.54 -11.43 3.24
C TYR A 13 -6.07 -12.51 4.23
N LYS A 14 -5.31 -13.50 3.75
CA LYS A 14 -4.75 -14.59 4.59
C LYS A 14 -3.87 -14.10 5.76
N ASP A 15 -3.32 -12.90 5.66
CA ASP A 15 -2.39 -12.32 6.62
C ASP A 15 -3.06 -11.21 7.47
N GLU A 16 -4.35 -10.93 7.29
CA GLU A 16 -5.09 -9.87 7.99
C GLU A 16 -4.91 -9.94 9.52
N LEU A 17 -5.25 -11.08 10.13
CA LEU A 17 -5.12 -11.27 11.59
C LEU A 17 -3.65 -11.18 12.06
N ARG A 18 -2.69 -11.52 11.19
CA ARG A 18 -1.26 -11.42 11.53
C ARG A 18 -0.80 -9.96 11.49
N LEU A 19 -1.26 -9.19 10.51
CA LEU A 19 -1.02 -7.75 10.40
C LEU A 19 -1.67 -7.02 11.58
N GLU A 20 -2.94 -7.31 11.89
CA GLU A 20 -3.66 -6.72 13.02
C GLU A 20 -2.91 -6.98 14.33
N LYS A 21 -2.56 -8.24 14.60
CA LYS A 21 -1.78 -8.61 15.78
C LYS A 21 -0.44 -7.86 15.84
N MET A 22 0.29 -7.81 14.72
CA MET A 22 1.57 -7.10 14.65
C MET A 22 1.41 -5.60 14.94
N MET A 23 0.37 -4.97 14.39
CA MET A 23 0.08 -3.54 14.61
C MET A 23 -0.23 -3.27 16.08
N VAL A 24 -1.03 -4.11 16.74
CA VAL A 24 -1.32 -4.00 18.19
C VAL A 24 -0.04 -4.15 19.02
N ASP A 25 0.76 -5.18 18.74
CA ASP A 25 2.02 -5.42 19.45
C ASP A 25 3.01 -4.26 19.26
N MET A 26 3.08 -3.67 18.06
CA MET A 26 3.87 -2.48 17.80
C MET A 26 3.40 -1.28 18.63
N GLN A 27 2.09 -1.03 18.71
CA GLN A 27 1.58 0.10 19.51
C GLN A 27 1.99 -0.05 20.98
N ILE A 28 1.77 -1.23 21.56
CA ILE A 28 2.12 -1.52 22.95
C ILE A 28 3.63 -1.31 23.17
N GLN A 29 4.45 -1.88 22.30
CA GLN A 29 5.90 -1.84 22.49
C GLN A 29 6.47 -0.42 22.32
N TYR A 30 6.09 0.30 21.26
CA TYR A 30 6.72 1.59 20.97
C TYR A 30 6.11 2.76 21.76
N MET A 31 4.89 2.65 22.28
CA MET A 31 4.34 3.64 23.22
C MET A 31 4.98 3.58 24.60
N GLN A 32 5.35 2.38 25.08
CA GLN A 32 5.91 2.18 26.42
C GLN A 32 7.40 2.54 26.52
N GLN A 33 8.11 2.45 25.40
CA GLN A 33 9.55 2.64 25.39
C GLN A 33 9.93 4.12 25.25
N LYS A 34 10.72 4.61 26.22
CA LYS A 34 11.44 5.88 26.10
C LYS A 34 12.66 5.69 25.21
N TYR A 35 12.45 5.47 23.91
CA TYR A 35 13.58 5.40 23.00
C TYR A 35 14.26 6.76 22.87
N SER A 36 15.58 6.76 22.96
CA SER A 36 16.42 7.84 22.46
C SER A 36 16.24 7.98 20.95
N HIS A 37 16.23 9.22 20.45
CA HIS A 37 16.14 9.45 19.00
C HIS A 37 17.29 8.73 18.30
N PRO A 38 17.04 7.99 17.20
CA PRO A 38 18.13 7.37 16.45
C PRO A 38 19.11 8.46 16.04
N MET A 39 20.41 8.20 16.17
CA MET A 39 21.41 9.11 15.62
C MET A 39 21.16 9.23 14.11
N PRO A 40 21.13 10.46 13.54
CA PRO A 40 20.87 10.65 12.11
C PRO A 40 21.74 9.76 11.21
N ASP A 41 22.99 9.55 11.58
CA ASP A 41 23.96 8.72 10.83
C ASP A 41 23.62 7.22 10.78
N SER A 42 22.68 6.75 11.62
CA SER A 42 22.19 5.36 11.62
C SER A 42 21.02 5.11 10.66
N ILE A 43 20.46 6.18 10.09
CA ILE A 43 19.35 6.13 9.15
C ILE A 43 19.89 6.13 7.72
N HIS A 44 19.46 5.16 6.91
CA HIS A 44 19.87 5.01 5.52
C HIS A 44 18.69 4.68 4.62
N GLU A 45 18.78 5.11 3.36
CA GLU A 45 17.81 4.77 2.31
C GLU A 45 17.74 3.25 2.12
N GLY A 46 16.54 2.74 1.87
CA GLY A 46 16.22 1.31 1.83
C GLY A 46 16.13 0.64 3.20
N GLY A 47 16.48 1.33 4.29
CA GLY A 47 16.39 0.79 5.64
C GLY A 47 14.94 0.65 6.14
N LEU A 48 14.69 -0.38 6.94
CA LEU A 48 13.38 -0.70 7.54
C LEU A 48 13.34 -0.28 9.02
N TYR A 49 12.37 0.55 9.37
CA TYR A 49 12.22 1.20 10.68
C TYR A 49 10.78 1.08 11.20
N ALA A 50 10.60 1.34 12.48
CA ALA A 50 9.31 1.74 13.03
C ALA A 50 9.20 3.27 12.93
N ALA A 51 8.02 3.81 12.61
CA ALA A 51 7.81 5.25 12.60
C ALA A 51 6.51 5.65 13.27
N LEU A 52 6.57 6.74 14.04
CA LEU A 52 5.40 7.39 14.62
C LEU A 52 4.79 8.36 13.60
N HIS A 53 3.60 8.03 13.13
CA HIS A 53 2.86 8.85 12.18
C HIS A 53 2.11 9.99 12.88
N HIS A 54 1.57 10.94 12.10
CA HIS A 54 0.89 12.12 12.61
C HIS A 54 -0.45 11.81 13.30
N ASP A 55 -1.03 10.64 13.02
CA ASP A 55 -2.22 10.12 13.69
C ASP A 55 -1.93 9.55 15.10
N GLY A 56 -0.65 9.47 15.48
CA GLY A 56 -0.22 8.96 16.78
C GLY A 56 0.02 7.45 16.83
N TYR A 57 -0.06 6.74 15.70
CA TYR A 57 0.20 5.31 15.61
C TYR A 57 1.57 4.98 15.04
N TRP A 58 2.07 3.81 15.40
CA TRP A 58 3.35 3.27 14.95
C TRP A 58 3.19 2.30 13.79
N TYR A 59 4.03 2.45 12.77
CA TYR A 59 3.98 1.66 11.54
C TYR A 59 5.36 1.14 11.16
N ARG A 60 5.39 0.08 10.34
CA ARG A 60 6.63 -0.31 9.64
C ARG A 60 6.81 0.56 8.41
N VAL A 61 7.98 1.17 8.29
CA VAL A 61 8.29 2.04 7.17
C VAL A 61 9.65 1.76 6.58
N CYS A 62 9.74 1.95 5.27
CA CYS A 62 10.94 1.80 4.47
C CYS A 62 11.39 3.21 4.09
N VAL A 63 12.62 3.62 4.43
CA VAL A 63 13.12 4.97 4.09
C VAL A 63 13.37 5.03 2.60
N SER A 64 12.59 5.84 1.87
CA SER A 64 12.76 6.01 0.42
C SER A 64 13.80 7.08 0.09
N ASN A 65 13.88 8.15 0.88
CA ASN A 65 14.83 9.23 0.67
C ASN A 65 15.15 10.01 1.96
N ILE A 66 16.40 10.47 2.12
CA ILE A 66 16.78 11.36 3.23
C ILE A 66 16.74 12.83 2.79
N ILE A 67 15.89 13.62 3.46
CA ILE A 67 15.63 15.03 3.11
C ILE A 67 16.31 15.95 4.12
N SER A 68 17.27 16.74 3.63
CA SER A 68 17.91 17.86 4.35
C SER A 68 18.48 17.53 5.75
N GLY A 69 18.74 16.26 6.08
CA GLY A 69 19.30 15.82 7.37
C GLY A 69 18.36 15.99 8.57
N SER A 70 17.11 16.40 8.37
CA SER A 70 16.10 16.60 9.43
C SER A 70 14.83 15.78 9.21
N SER A 71 14.57 15.37 7.97
CA SER A 71 13.35 14.70 7.56
C SER A 71 13.67 13.55 6.62
N VAL A 72 12.71 12.64 6.44
CA VAL A 72 12.82 11.52 5.52
C VAL A 72 11.51 11.34 4.78
N SER A 73 11.59 10.96 3.51
CA SER A 73 10.46 10.33 2.83
C SER A 73 10.45 8.85 3.21
N VAL A 74 9.28 8.35 3.57
CA VAL A 74 9.09 6.96 4.00
C VAL A 74 7.91 6.33 3.26
N TYR A 75 8.04 5.05 2.96
CA TYR A 75 6.99 4.20 2.41
C TYR A 75 6.42 3.31 3.51
N PHE A 76 5.11 3.34 3.70
CA PHE A 76 4.43 2.47 4.66
C PHE A 76 4.31 1.08 4.06
N CYS A 77 5.25 0.19 4.38
CA CYS A 77 5.43 -1.08 3.67
C CYS A 77 4.23 -2.05 3.85
N ASP A 78 3.29 -1.72 4.75
CA ASP A 78 2.05 -2.47 4.96
C ASP A 78 0.80 -1.83 4.35
N TYR A 79 0.83 -0.53 3.99
CA TYR A 79 -0.35 0.23 3.53
C TYR A 79 -0.19 0.86 2.14
N GLY A 80 1.05 1.09 1.72
CA GLY A 80 1.45 1.44 0.36
C GLY A 80 1.49 2.93 0.05
N ASP A 81 1.25 3.77 1.03
CA ASP A 81 1.36 5.23 0.95
C ASP A 81 2.78 5.75 1.26
N LEU A 82 3.04 6.97 0.82
CA LEU A 82 4.28 7.70 1.09
C LEU A 82 3.97 8.90 1.99
N SER A 83 4.87 9.18 2.94
CA SER A 83 4.79 10.39 3.76
C SER A 83 6.18 10.97 4.00
N ILE A 84 6.21 12.24 4.45
CA ILE A 84 7.41 12.89 4.93
C ILE A 84 7.32 12.98 6.44
N LEU A 85 8.28 12.38 7.14
CA LEU A 85 8.35 12.39 8.59
C LEU A 85 9.66 13.05 9.07
N PRO A 86 9.64 13.76 10.21
CA PRO A 86 10.87 14.13 10.89
C PRO A 86 11.69 12.90 11.27
N LEU A 87 13.03 13.00 11.22
CA LEU A 87 13.94 11.90 11.59
C LEU A 87 13.72 11.40 13.03
N ASP A 88 13.30 12.30 13.94
CA ASP A 88 13.02 11.96 15.33
C ASP A 88 11.80 11.03 15.54
N LYS A 89 10.99 10.85 14.49
CA LYS A 89 9.85 9.92 14.49
C LYS A 89 10.23 8.49 14.14
N LEU A 90 11.44 8.27 13.65
CA LEU A 90 11.92 6.94 13.32
C LEU A 90 12.51 6.26 14.54
N GLN A 91 12.37 4.94 14.59
CA GLN A 91 12.98 4.08 15.59
C GLN A 91 13.48 2.79 14.91
N PRO A 92 14.59 2.18 15.38
CA PRO A 92 15.01 0.89 14.88
C PRO A 92 13.90 -0.16 14.99
N LEU A 93 13.63 -0.88 13.91
CA LEU A 93 12.61 -1.93 13.94
C LEU A 93 13.12 -3.15 14.70
N THR A 94 12.43 -3.51 15.79
CA THR A 94 12.69 -4.73 16.56
C THR A 94 12.54 -5.98 15.70
N SER A 95 13.41 -6.97 15.90
CA SER A 95 13.51 -8.17 15.06
C SER A 95 12.20 -8.93 14.87
N GLN A 96 11.38 -9.05 15.92
CA GLN A 96 10.10 -9.76 15.85
C GLN A 96 9.12 -9.16 14.82
N PHE A 97 9.22 -7.85 14.54
CA PHE A 97 8.36 -7.17 13.56
C PHE A 97 8.88 -7.27 12.12
N LYS A 98 9.98 -8.01 11.90
CA LYS A 98 10.54 -8.27 10.57
C LYS A 98 10.05 -9.58 9.95
N GLU A 99 9.33 -10.42 10.71
CA GLU A 99 8.92 -11.75 10.28
C GLU A 99 7.75 -11.75 9.30
N LEU A 100 6.80 -10.83 9.47
CA LEU A 100 5.68 -10.69 8.54
C LEU A 100 6.19 -10.04 7.23
N PRO A 101 5.93 -10.61 6.04
CA PRO A 101 6.24 -9.93 4.79
C PRO A 101 5.54 -8.57 4.68
N TYR A 102 6.00 -7.70 3.79
CA TYR A 102 5.30 -6.45 3.50
C TYR A 102 3.88 -6.74 3.01
N GLN A 103 2.91 -6.07 3.60
CA GLN A 103 1.50 -6.31 3.30
C GLN A 103 0.98 -5.43 2.16
N ALA A 104 1.65 -4.32 1.85
CA ALA A 104 1.30 -3.51 0.69
C ALA A 104 1.80 -4.15 -0.61
N ILE A 105 0.88 -4.62 -1.45
CA ILE A 105 1.19 -5.12 -2.78
C ILE A 105 0.63 -4.17 -3.82
N LYS A 106 1.50 -3.63 -4.67
CA LYS A 106 1.09 -2.78 -5.80
C LYS A 106 0.34 -3.61 -6.84
N ALA A 107 -0.78 -3.08 -7.28
CA ALA A 107 -1.71 -3.77 -8.17
C ALA A 107 -2.35 -2.83 -9.20
N LYS A 108 -2.89 -3.45 -10.24
CA LYS A 108 -3.70 -2.83 -11.30
C LYS A 108 -4.81 -3.78 -11.73
N LEU A 109 -5.90 -3.26 -12.28
CA LEU A 109 -6.92 -4.09 -12.94
C LEU A 109 -6.36 -4.59 -14.27
N ALA A 110 -6.40 -5.90 -14.45
CA ALA A 110 -5.93 -6.56 -15.66
C ALA A 110 -6.99 -6.48 -16.77
N GLY A 111 -6.53 -6.38 -18.02
CA GLY A 111 -7.41 -6.47 -19.18
C GLY A 111 -8.17 -5.18 -19.52
N ILE A 112 -7.95 -4.09 -18.80
CA ILE A 112 -8.61 -2.80 -19.04
C ILE A 112 -7.61 -1.64 -19.11
N GLN A 113 -8.00 -0.58 -19.80
CA GLN A 113 -7.25 0.67 -19.91
C GLN A 113 -8.22 1.87 -19.96
N PRO A 114 -7.76 3.09 -19.64
CA PRO A 114 -8.58 4.28 -19.77
C PRO A 114 -9.01 4.51 -21.22
N LYS A 115 -10.16 5.19 -21.40
CA LYS A 115 -10.71 5.52 -22.73
C LYS A 115 -9.88 6.54 -23.50
N HIS A 116 -9.17 7.39 -22.77
CA HIS A 116 -8.35 8.46 -23.32
C HIS A 116 -6.88 8.21 -22.93
N SER A 117 -6.10 9.26 -22.73
CA SER A 117 -4.69 9.13 -22.35
C SER A 117 -4.48 8.63 -20.92
N ASP A 118 -5.43 8.92 -20.02
CA ASP A 118 -5.35 8.57 -18.59
C ASP A 118 -6.76 8.41 -17.99
N TRP A 119 -6.84 7.90 -16.77
CA TRP A 119 -8.08 7.81 -15.98
C TRP A 119 -8.57 9.22 -15.62
N SER A 120 -9.87 9.48 -15.86
CA SER A 120 -10.47 10.75 -15.45
C SER A 120 -10.59 10.83 -13.91
N ILE A 121 -10.78 12.04 -13.37
CA ILE A 121 -10.98 12.23 -11.93
C ILE A 121 -12.23 11.44 -11.49
N GLU A 122 -13.29 11.50 -12.30
CA GLU A 122 -14.55 10.80 -12.05
C GLU A 122 -14.39 9.28 -12.05
N ASP A 123 -13.49 8.73 -12.87
CA ASP A 123 -13.19 7.29 -12.87
C ASP A 123 -12.35 6.89 -11.66
N CYS A 124 -11.43 7.75 -11.23
CA CYS A 124 -10.63 7.55 -10.01
C CYS A 124 -11.53 7.52 -8.77
N ASP A 125 -12.41 8.52 -8.62
CA ASP A 125 -13.33 8.64 -7.48
C ASP A 125 -14.28 7.44 -7.40
N MET A 126 -14.89 7.08 -8.54
CA MET A 126 -15.77 5.92 -8.62
C MET A 126 -15.02 4.63 -8.25
N PHE A 127 -13.81 4.44 -8.78
CA PHE A 127 -13.01 3.27 -8.45
C PHE A 127 -12.71 3.20 -6.96
N GLN A 128 -12.37 4.33 -6.33
CA GLN A 128 -12.15 4.40 -4.88
C GLN A 128 -13.41 4.00 -4.10
N GLU A 129 -14.58 4.51 -4.46
CA GLU A 129 -15.86 4.14 -3.83
C GLU A 129 -16.16 2.64 -3.91
N LEU A 130 -15.74 2.00 -5.01
CA LEU A 130 -15.93 0.56 -5.20
C LEU A 130 -14.98 -0.30 -4.38
N VAL A 131 -13.72 0.12 -4.18
CA VAL A 131 -12.66 -0.80 -3.72
C VAL A 131 -12.04 -0.48 -2.37
N VAL A 132 -12.13 0.76 -1.90
CA VAL A 132 -11.51 1.16 -0.63
C VAL A 132 -12.21 0.50 0.54
N GLU A 133 -11.43 -0.07 1.46
CA GLU A 133 -11.93 -0.74 2.68
C GLU A 133 -12.92 -1.89 2.39
N ARG A 134 -12.72 -2.60 1.28
CA ARG A 134 -13.51 -3.78 0.90
C ARG A 134 -12.65 -5.01 0.64
N GLU A 135 -13.29 -6.16 0.80
CA GLU A 135 -12.70 -7.47 0.57
C GLU A 135 -13.12 -8.01 -0.79
N PHE A 136 -12.18 -8.64 -1.50
CA PHE A 136 -12.41 -9.17 -2.85
C PHE A 136 -11.83 -10.56 -2.99
N VAL A 137 -12.54 -11.42 -3.70
CA VAL A 137 -11.91 -12.56 -4.36
C VAL A 137 -11.10 -12.02 -5.53
N SER A 138 -9.82 -12.40 -5.61
CA SER A 138 -8.90 -11.88 -6.62
C SER A 138 -8.24 -12.99 -7.42
N VAL A 139 -8.09 -12.78 -8.73
CA VAL A 139 -7.33 -13.66 -9.63
C VAL A 139 -6.12 -12.90 -10.14
N ILE A 140 -4.91 -13.44 -9.91
CA ILE A 140 -3.68 -12.90 -10.47
C ILE A 140 -3.60 -13.31 -11.94
N MET A 141 -3.66 -12.31 -12.82
CA MET A 141 -3.63 -12.50 -14.27
C MET A 141 -2.22 -12.35 -14.83
N GLU A 142 -1.45 -11.41 -14.29
CA GLU A 142 -0.11 -11.09 -14.75
C GLU A 142 0.73 -10.47 -13.63
N THR A 143 2.05 -10.44 -13.85
CA THR A 143 3.01 -9.74 -13.00
C THR A 143 3.95 -8.94 -13.89
N SER A 144 4.20 -7.69 -13.56
CA SER A 144 5.14 -6.83 -14.29
C SER A 144 6.02 -6.05 -13.31
N PRO A 145 7.27 -5.71 -13.67
CA PRO A 145 8.05 -4.74 -12.91
C PRO A 145 7.30 -3.41 -12.80
N ASP A 146 7.46 -2.73 -11.67
CA ASP A 146 6.98 -1.36 -11.50
C ASP A 146 7.78 -0.42 -12.43
N LEU A 147 7.08 0.51 -13.08
CA LEU A 147 7.68 1.41 -14.07
C LEU A 147 8.62 2.46 -13.43
N LEU A 148 8.35 2.85 -12.19
CA LEU A 148 9.13 3.83 -11.44
C LEU A 148 10.23 3.16 -10.63
N ASN A 149 10.00 1.94 -10.17
CA ASN A 149 10.98 1.17 -9.41
C ASN A 149 11.07 -0.28 -9.91
N PRO A 150 11.89 -0.59 -10.94
CA PRO A 150 11.93 -1.91 -11.57
C PRO A 150 12.30 -3.10 -10.66
N THR A 151 12.76 -2.85 -9.43
CA THR A 151 12.95 -3.90 -8.41
C THR A 151 11.66 -4.32 -7.73
N ASP A 152 10.62 -3.48 -7.79
CA ASP A 152 9.29 -3.78 -7.28
C ASP A 152 8.46 -4.50 -8.36
N MET A 153 7.49 -5.30 -7.92
CA MET A 153 6.54 -5.99 -8.78
C MET A 153 5.15 -5.38 -8.61
N VAL A 154 4.45 -5.22 -9.72
CA VAL A 154 3.03 -4.89 -9.79
C VAL A 154 2.26 -6.11 -10.27
N ILE A 155 1.19 -6.46 -9.58
CA ILE A 155 0.32 -7.57 -9.98
C ILE A 155 -0.91 -7.06 -10.75
N GLY A 156 -1.20 -7.66 -11.90
CA GLY A 156 -2.46 -7.45 -12.61
C GLY A 156 -3.53 -8.38 -12.06
N LEU A 157 -4.64 -7.83 -11.60
CA LEU A 157 -5.71 -8.54 -10.92
C LEU A 157 -7.04 -8.44 -11.66
N LYS A 158 -7.85 -9.50 -11.54
CA LYS A 158 -9.31 -9.36 -11.55
C LYS A 158 -9.80 -9.27 -10.11
N LEU A 159 -10.62 -8.26 -9.82
CA LEU A 159 -11.27 -8.09 -8.52
C LEU A 159 -12.75 -8.47 -8.63
N ILE A 160 -13.20 -9.34 -7.75
CA ILE A 160 -14.57 -9.87 -7.72
C ILE A 160 -15.15 -9.57 -6.34
N ASP A 161 -16.14 -8.68 -6.29
CA ASP A 161 -16.92 -8.42 -5.08
C ASP A 161 -17.94 -9.54 -4.92
N THR A 162 -17.81 -10.30 -3.83
CA THR A 162 -18.69 -11.42 -3.46
C THR A 162 -19.48 -11.11 -2.19
N SER A 163 -19.56 -9.85 -1.78
CA SER A 163 -20.28 -9.42 -0.56
C SER A 163 -21.81 -9.38 -0.76
N GLY A 164 -22.24 -9.26 -2.02
CA GLY A 164 -23.63 -9.20 -2.43
C GLY A 164 -24.25 -10.57 -2.73
N LYS A 165 -25.46 -10.53 -3.29
CA LYS A 165 -26.15 -11.74 -3.79
C LYS A 165 -25.53 -12.28 -5.07
N ASP A 166 -25.04 -11.37 -5.91
CA ASP A 166 -24.44 -11.65 -7.20
C ASP A 166 -22.98 -11.18 -7.18
N ASP A 167 -22.09 -11.94 -7.80
CA ASP A 167 -20.68 -11.60 -7.89
C ASP A 167 -20.47 -10.46 -8.91
N ILE A 168 -19.73 -9.43 -8.52
CA ILE A 168 -19.47 -8.26 -9.38
C ILE A 168 -17.99 -8.21 -9.72
N CYS A 169 -17.67 -8.40 -11.00
CA CYS A 169 -16.32 -8.18 -11.53
C CYS A 169 -16.11 -6.68 -11.79
N ILE A 170 -15.14 -6.06 -11.09
CA ILE A 170 -14.95 -4.61 -11.12
C ILE A 170 -14.50 -4.11 -12.50
N ASP A 171 -13.68 -4.88 -13.21
CA ASP A 171 -13.25 -4.60 -14.59
C ASP A 171 -14.45 -4.56 -15.55
N GLU A 172 -15.35 -5.54 -15.47
CA GLU A 172 -16.54 -5.61 -16.30
C GLU A 172 -17.55 -4.51 -15.95
N LEU A 173 -17.68 -4.16 -14.66
CA LEU A 173 -18.52 -3.04 -14.23
C LEU A 173 -18.05 -1.72 -14.85
N LEU A 174 -16.75 -1.44 -14.79
CA LEU A 174 -16.13 -0.25 -15.40
C LEU A 174 -16.38 -0.18 -16.92
N ILE A 175 -16.25 -1.30 -17.63
CA ILE A 175 -16.53 -1.38 -19.07
C ILE A 175 -18.01 -1.13 -19.34
N SER A 176 -18.91 -1.76 -18.57
CA SER A 176 -20.36 -1.64 -18.78
C SER A 176 -20.88 -0.22 -18.57
N GLN A 177 -20.20 0.58 -17.75
CA GLN A 177 -20.49 1.99 -17.50
C GLN A 177 -19.78 2.93 -18.46
N ASP A 178 -19.12 2.41 -19.51
CA ASP A 178 -18.39 3.20 -20.50
C ASP A 178 -17.27 4.07 -19.88
N ARG A 179 -16.60 3.53 -18.85
CA ARG A 179 -15.46 4.16 -18.13
C ARG A 179 -14.10 3.59 -18.52
N ALA A 180 -14.08 2.32 -18.94
CA ALA A 180 -12.88 1.64 -19.37
C ALA A 180 -13.11 0.90 -20.70
N ILE A 181 -12.03 0.62 -21.42
CA ILE A 181 -12.04 -0.26 -22.59
C ILE A 181 -11.12 -1.45 -22.36
N ARG A 182 -11.41 -2.57 -23.04
CA ARG A 182 -10.54 -3.75 -23.00
C ARG A 182 -9.20 -3.45 -23.65
N THR A 183 -8.12 -3.93 -23.05
CA THR A 183 -6.82 -3.99 -23.71
C THR A 183 -6.88 -5.01 -24.85
N MET A 184 -6.33 -4.66 -26.01
CA MET A 184 -6.27 -5.56 -27.18
C MET A 184 -5.30 -6.72 -26.99
#